data_AF-A0A1N6GDZ0-F1
#
_entry.id   AF-A0A1N6GDZ0-F1
#
_cell.length_a   1.000
_cell.length_b   1.000
_cell.length_c   1.000
_cell.angle_alpha   90.00
_cell.angle_beta   90.00
_cell.angle_gamma   90.00
#
_symmetry.space_group_name_H-M   'P 1'
#
loop_
_entity.id
_entity.type
_entity.pdbx_description
1 polymer ?
#
loop_
_entity_poly.entity_id
_entity_poly.type
_entity_poly.pdbx_seq_one_letter_code
_entity_poly.pdbx_strand_id
1 'polypeptide(L)' 'MSAGSARLAFTQKALRERWDDVKQQWSDQVSRDFEKNHLLPLDHQTSSAIRAMDKIAEVLHKIRQDCS' A
#
# COMPACT_ATOMS: atom_id res chain seq x y z
N MET A 1 -11.38 7.15 -5.70
CA MET A 1 -10.73 5.96 -5.10
C MET A 1 -11.71 4.81 -5.04
N SER A 2 -11.26 3.58 -5.32
CA SER A 2 -12.05 2.37 -5.08
C SER A 2 -12.08 2.00 -3.60
N ALA A 3 -13.08 1.23 -3.15
CA ALA A 3 -13.11 0.72 -1.77
C ALA A 3 -11.91 -0.19 -1.45
N GLY A 4 -11.46 -0.99 -2.43
CA GLY A 4 -10.29 -1.86 -2.29
C GLY A 4 -8.99 -1.07 -2.15
N SER A 5 -8.78 -0.03 -2.97
CA SER A 5 -7.58 0.82 -2.89
C SER A 5 -7.54 1.61 -1.59
N ALA A 6 -8.69 2.09 -1.09
CA ALA A 6 -8.80 2.71 0.22
C ALA A 6 -8.43 1.76 1.36
N ARG A 7 -8.94 0.52 1.33
CA ARG A 7 -8.61 -0.49 2.35
C ARG A 7 -7.13 -0.84 2.33
N LEU A 8 -6.56 -1.00 1.14
CA LEU A 8 -5.15 -1.34 0.98
C LEU A 8 -4.23 -0.23 1.50
N ALA A 9 -4.54 1.04 1.18
CA ALA A 9 -3.81 2.20 1.70
C ALA A 9 -3.87 2.27 3.24
N PHE A 10 -5.04 2.01 3.83
CA PHE A 10 -5.20 1.97 5.28
C PHE A 10 -4.34 0.88 5.93
N THR A 11 -4.36 -0.34 5.37
CA THR A 11 -3.55 -1.45 5.90
C THR A 11 -2.06 -1.24 5.73
N GLN A 12 -1.63 -0.61 4.62
CA GLN A 12 -0.23 -0.25 4.40
C GLN A 12 0.26 0.77 5.44
N LYS A 13 -0.56 1.77 5.75
CA LYS A 13 -0.26 2.73 6.82
C LYS A 13 -0.15 2.04 8.18
N ALA A 14 -1.11 1.18 8.52
CA ALA A 14 -1.10 0.44 9.78
C ALA A 14 0.15 -0.45 9.92
N LEU A 15 0.59 -1.10 8.83
CA LEU A 15 1.83 -1.89 8.82
C LEU A 15 3.04 -1.01 9.15
N ARG A 16 3.13 0.19 8.58
CA ARG A 16 4.25 1.11 8.84
C ARG A 16 4.28 1.57 10.29
N GLU A 17 3.13 1.94 10.86
CA GLU A 17 3.01 2.31 12.27
C GLU A 17 3.48 1.18 13.19
N ARG A 18 3.05 -0.07 12.91
CA ARG A 18 3.50 -1.25 13.66
C ARG A 18 4.99 -1.52 13.51
N TRP A 19 5.55 -1.27 12.33
CA TRP A 19 6.99 -1.43 12.11
C TRP A 19 7.79 -0.39 12.88
N ASP A 20 7.32 0.85 12.97
CA ASP A 20 7.96 1.90 13.76
C ASP A 20 7.96 1.54 15.26
N ASP A 21 6.87 0.97 15.79
CA ASP A 21 6.81 0.42 17.16
C ASP A 21 7.85 -0.70 17.37
N VAL A 22 7.92 -1.65 16.43
CA VAL A 22 8.85 -2.79 16.52
C VAL A 22 10.31 -2.32 16.51
N LYS A 23 10.65 -1.33 15.67
CA LYS A 23 12.01 -0.80 15.59
C LYS A 23 12.49 -0.13 16.87
N GLN A 24 11.59 0.29 17.78
CA GLN A 24 11.98 0.82 19.08
C GLN A 24 12.64 -0.26 19.96
N GLN A 25 12.24 -1.52 19.80
CA GLN A 25 12.76 -2.65 20.57
C GLN A 25 13.74 -3.50 19.75
N TRP A 26 13.62 -3.49 18.42
CA TRP A 26 14.42 -4.29 17.50
C TRP A 26 15.12 -3.41 16.45
N SER A 27 16.32 -2.94 16.75
CA SER A 27 17.08 -1.95 15.95
C SER A 27 18.45 -2.44 15.45
N ASP A 28 18.67 -3.76 15.51
CA ASP A 28 19.90 -4.40 15.07
C ASP A 28 20.04 -4.43 13.53
N GLN A 29 21.11 -5.06 13.03
CA GLN A 29 21.33 -5.19 11.59
C GLN A 29 20.24 -6.02 10.90
N VAL A 30 19.68 -7.01 11.58
CA VAL A 30 18.66 -7.90 11.01
C VAL A 30 17.37 -7.13 10.77
N SER A 31 16.97 -6.24 11.68
CA SER A 31 15.78 -5.41 11.49
C SER A 31 15.94 -4.42 10.34
N ARG A 32 17.14 -3.86 10.15
CA ARG A 32 17.47 -2.99 9.00
C ARG A 32 17.42 -3.75 7.68
N ASP A 33 17.98 -4.95 7.65
CA ASP A 33 17.94 -5.82 6.47
C ASP A 33 16.51 -6.25 6.15
N PHE A 34 15.69 -6.53 7.18
CA PHE A 34 14.28 -6.85 7.00
C PHE A 34 13.49 -5.70 6.39
N GLU A 35 13.66 -4.47 6.91
CA GLU A 35 13.03 -3.27 6.35
C GLU A 35 13.44 -3.07 4.89
N LYS A 36 14.74 -3.19 4.60
CA LYS A 36 15.28 -2.98 3.26
C LYS A 36 14.82 -4.04 2.26
N ASN A 37 14.84 -5.31 2.64
CA ASN A 37 14.64 -6.42 1.71
C ASN A 37 13.17 -6.81 1.56
N HIS A 38 12.32 -6.46 2.53
CA HIS A 38 10.91 -6.88 2.53
C HIS A 38 9.94 -5.71 2.60
N LEU A 39 10.09 -4.81 3.58
CA LEU A 39 9.10 -3.74 3.80
C LEU A 39 9.17 -2.65 2.74
N LEU A 40 10.37 -2.18 2.36
CA LEU A 40 10.51 -1.17 1.30
C LEU A 40 9.98 -1.68 -0.06
N PRO A 41 10.34 -2.89 -0.55
CA PRO A 41 9.76 -3.42 -1.78
C PRO A 41 8.23 -3.57 -1.71
N LEU A 42 7.71 -4.08 -0.58
CA LEU A 42 6.28 -4.24 -0.36
C LEU A 42 5.56 -2.88 -0.42
N ASP A 43 6.14 -1.84 0.15
CA ASP A 43 5.59 -0.49 0.15
C ASP A 43 5.47 0.08 -1.27
N HIS A 44 6.51 -0.09 -2.08
CA HIS A 44 6.52 0.33 -3.48
C HIS A 44 5.49 -0.44 -4.32
N GLN A 45 5.42 -1.75 -4.14
CA GLN A 45 4.45 -2.61 -4.85
C GLN A 45 3.01 -2.26 -4.47
N THR A 46 2.74 -2.08 -3.17
CA THR A 46 1.41 -1.73 -2.67
C THR A 46 0.97 -0.36 -3.17
N SER A 47 1.86 0.63 -3.13
CA SER A 47 1.59 1.98 -3.66
C SER A 47 1.31 1.95 -5.17
N SER A 48 1.97 1.07 -5.91
CA SER A 48 1.73 0.89 -7.34
C SER A 48 0.38 0.21 -7.61
N ALA A 49 0.02 -0.81 -6.81
CA ALA A 49 -1.27 -1.48 -6.91
C ALA A 49 -2.44 -0.52 -6.61
N ILE A 50 -2.34 0.30 -5.56
CA ILE A 50 -3.35 1.32 -5.20
C ILE A 50 -3.61 2.26 -6.39
N ARG A 51 -2.54 2.77 -7.03
CA ARG A 51 -2.65 3.63 -8.22
C ARG A 51 -3.32 2.93 -9.39
N ALA A 52 -2.95 1.67 -9.67
CA ALA A 52 -3.58 0.89 -10.74
C ALA A 52 -5.08 0.65 -10.47
N MET A 53 -5.44 0.31 -9.23
CA MET A 53 -6.84 0.12 -8.82
C MET A 53 -7.66 1.41 -9.00
N ASP A 54 -7.12 2.56 -8.60
CA ASP A 54 -7.79 3.84 -8.79
C ASP A 54 -7.97 4.18 -10.27
N LYS A 55 -6.98 3.85 -11.11
CA LYS A 55 -7.09 4.04 -12.56
C LYS A 55 -8.18 3.17 -13.18
N ILE A 56 -8.25 1.90 -12.78
CA ILE A 56 -9.30 0.98 -13.24
C ILE A 56 -10.68 1.49 -12.81
N ALA A 57 -10.83 1.96 -11.57
CA ALA A 57 -12.08 2.51 -11.08
C ALA A 57 -12.52 3.75 -11.87
N GLU A 58 -11.59 4.64 -12.24
CA GLU A 58 -11.86 5.80 -13.08
C GLU A 58 -12.38 5.38 -14.47
N VAL A 59 -11.72 4.41 -15.11
CA VAL A 59 -12.11 3.92 -16.45
C VAL A 59 -13.48 3.26 -16.41
N LEU A 60 -13.75 2.41 -15.41
CA LEU A 60 -15.05 1.76 -15.25
C LEU A 60 -16.17 2.78 -15.00
N HIS A 61 -15.88 3.85 -14.25
CA HIS A 61 -16.85 4.92 -14.02
C HIS A 61 -17.23 5.64 -15.32
N LYS A 62 -16.23 5.98 -16.15
CA LYS A 62 -16.44 6.61 -17.47
C LYS A 62 -17.27 5.73 -18.39
N ILE A 63 -16.90 4.45 -18.54
CA ILE A 63 -17.65 3.49 -19.38
C ILE A 63 -19.12 3.40 -18.95
N ARG A 64 -19.38 3.41 -17.62
CA ARG A 64 -20.75 3.36 -17.10
C ARG A 64 -21.56 4.62 -17.44
N GLN A 65 -20.92 5.79 -17.41
CA GLN A 65 -21.54 7.06 -17.79
C GLN A 65 -21.83 7.11 -19.29
N ASP A 66 -20.93 6.58 -20.13
CA ASP A 66 -21.08 6.56 -21.58
C ASP A 66 -22.17 5.57 -22.05
N CYS A 67 -22.52 4.58 -21.23
CA CYS A 67 -23.53 3.55 -21.50
C CYS A 67 -24.89 3.80 -20.82
N SER A 68 -25.06 4.94 -20.14
CA SER A 68 -26.32 5.38 -19.53
C SER A 68 -26.99 6.43 -20.41
#